data_AF-A0A7C4QK78-F1
#
_entry.id   AF-A0A7C4QK78-F1
#
_cell.length_a   1.000
_cell.length_b   1.000
_cell.length_c   1.000
_cell.angle_alpha   90.00
_cell.angle_beta   90.00
_cell.angle_gamma   90.00
#
_symmetry.space_group_name_H-M   'P 1'
#
loop_
_entity.id
_entity.type
_entity.pdbx_description
1 polymer ?
#
loop_
_entity_poly.entity_id
_entity_poly.type
_entity_poly.pdbx_seq_one_letter_code
_entity_poly.pdbx_strand_id
1 'polypeptide(L)' 'MPTLDVRGVCPHDCPDTCAWVATVDVTTGRAVRLRGAADHPITRGVLCAKVDRYLERTYHRDRLLFPLRRIGAKG' A
#
# COMPACT_ATOMS: atom_id res chain seq x y z
N MET A 1 21.45 -2.00 2.20
CA MET A 1 20.61 -2.56 1.13
C MET A 1 20.14 -1.39 0.28
N PRO A 2 20.32 -1.41 -1.05
CA PRO A 2 19.92 -0.31 -1.91
C PRO A 2 18.40 -0.14 -1.88
N THR A 3 17.94 1.09 -1.70
CA THR A 3 16.50 1.42 -1.65
C THR A 3 16.12 2.47 -2.69
N LEU A 4 14.90 2.38 -3.20
CA LEU A 4 14.29 3.34 -4.12
C LEU A 4 12.99 3.87 -3.51
N ASP A 5 12.81 5.19 -3.50
CA ASP A 5 11.54 5.80 -3.10
C ASP A 5 10.61 5.94 -4.31
N VAL A 6 9.41 5.33 -4.20
CA VAL A 6 8.37 5.33 -5.23
C VAL A 6 7.16 6.09 -4.72
N ARG A 7 6.69 7.08 -5.51
CA ARG A 7 5.54 7.90 -5.17
C ARG A 7 4.24 7.25 -5.66
N GLY A 8 3.18 7.34 -4.87
CA GLY A 8 1.85 6.83 -5.22
C GLY A 8 0.73 7.58 -4.51
N VAL A 9 -0.50 7.11 -4.72
CA VAL A 9 -1.74 7.70 -4.19
C VAL A 9 -2.58 6.64 -3.46
N CYS A 10 -3.28 7.05 -2.42
CA CYS A 10 -4.17 6.18 -1.66
C CYS A 10 -5.30 5.64 -2.58
N PRO A 11 -5.54 4.31 -2.61
CA PRO A 11 -6.55 3.72 -3.49
C PRO A 11 -7.96 3.68 -2.88
N HIS A 12 -8.17 4.21 -1.67
CA HIS A 12 -9.47 4.14 -0.97
C HIS A 12 -10.49 5.21 -1.43
N ASP A 13 -10.14 6.01 -2.43
CA ASP A 13 -11.01 7.02 -3.06
C ASP A 13 -11.78 7.90 -2.07
N CYS A 14 -11.10 8.29 -0.97
CA CYS A 14 -11.65 9.26 -0.03
C CYS A 14 -11.29 10.69 -0.45
N PRO A 15 -12.05 11.70 -0.01
CA PRO A 15 -11.84 13.10 -0.41
C PRO A 15 -10.43 13.64 -0.11
N ASP A 16 -9.74 13.08 0.89
CA ASP A 16 -8.37 13.49 1.27
C ASP A 16 -7.34 13.27 0.16
N THR A 17 -7.60 12.36 -0.79
CA THR A 17 -6.73 12.06 -1.95
C THR A 17 -5.23 11.90 -1.60
N CYS A 18 -4.93 11.27 -0.45
CA CYS A 18 -3.59 11.25 0.13
C CYS A 18 -2.52 10.73 -0.85
N ALA A 19 -1.42 11.47 -1.01
CA ALA A 19 -0.20 10.96 -1.63
C ALA A 19 0.71 10.29 -0.59
N TRP A 20 1.38 9.21 -0.99
CA TRP A 20 2.35 8.47 -0.18
C TRP A 20 3.64 8.21 -0.95
N VAL A 21 4.68 7.84 -0.21
CA VAL A 21 5.96 7.36 -0.74
C VAL A 21 6.25 6.00 -0.10
N ALA A 22 6.53 5.00 -0.94
CA ALA A 22 6.98 3.69 -0.54
C ALA A 22 8.49 3.58 -0.75
N THR A 23 9.23 3.19 0.28
CA THR A 23 10.64 2.84 0.15
C THR A 23 10.72 1.36 -0.21
N VAL A 24 11.30 1.07 -1.37
CA VAL A 24 11.41 -0.27 -1.96
C VAL A 24 12.84 -0.76 -1.86
N ASP A 25 13.03 -1.94 -1.30
CA ASP A 25 14.32 -2.65 -1.36
C ASP A 25 14.54 -3.14 -2.81
N VAL A 26 15.61 -2.68 -3.44
CA VAL A 26 15.86 -2.94 -4.87
C VAL A 26 16.28 -4.40 -5.12
N THR A 27 16.88 -5.07 -4.13
CA THR A 27 17.33 -6.45 -4.27
C THR A 27 16.16 -7.44 -4.22
N THR A 28 15.18 -7.17 -3.35
CA THR A 28 14.01 -8.03 -3.15
C THR A 28 12.78 -7.58 -3.94
N GLY A 29 12.77 -6.34 -4.41
CA GLY A 29 11.61 -5.69 -5.02
C GLY A 29 10.46 -5.39 -4.05
N ARG A 30 10.68 -5.54 -2.73
CA ARG A 30 9.62 -5.36 -1.72
C ARG A 30 9.60 -3.95 -1.18
N ALA A 31 8.40 -3.39 -1.00
CA ALA A 31 8.22 -2.19 -0.21
C ALA A 31 8.47 -2.53 1.27
N VAL A 32 9.41 -1.82 1.89
CA VAL A 32 9.84 -2.05 3.28
C VAL A 32 9.34 -0.95 4.23
N ARG A 33 8.94 0.20 3.68
CA ARG A 33 8.35 1.30 4.45
C ARG A 33 7.34 2.06 3.60
N LEU A 34 6.28 2.55 4.23
CA LEU A 34 5.31 3.46 3.65
C LEU A 34 5.19 4.70 4.52
N ARG A 35 5.15 5.89 3.91
CA ARG A 35 4.98 7.17 4.61
C ARG A 35 4.16 8.12 3.75
N GLY A 36 3.49 9.10 4.36
CA GLY A 36 2.82 10.15 3.61
C GLY A 36 3.83 11.04 2.88
N ALA A 37 3.38 11.62 1.76
CA ALA A 37 4.16 12.62 1.04
C ALA A 37 4.07 13.98 1.76
N ALA A 38 5.19 14.45 2.31
CA ALA A 38 5.23 15.67 3.12
C ALA A 38 4.86 16.94 2.32
N ASP A 39 5.11 16.92 1.01
CA ASP A 39 4.81 17.98 0.07
C ASP A 39 3.35 17.96 -0.44
N HIS A 40 2.53 16.99 -0.02
CA HIS A 40 1.12 16.96 -0.42
C HIS A 40 0.34 18.11 0.26
N PRO A 41 -0.30 19.02 -0.50
CA PRO A 41 -0.81 20.29 0.04
C PRO A 41 -1.92 20.10 1.08
N ILE A 42 -2.71 19.04 0.94
CA ILE A 42 -3.85 18.76 1.83
C ILE A 42 -3.41 17.98 3.06
N THR A 43 -2.77 16.83 2.85
CA THR A 43 -2.50 15.85 3.92
C THR A 43 -1.15 16.05 4.60
N ARG A 44 -0.21 16.78 3.97
CA ARG A 44 1.08 17.19 4.56
C ARG A 44 1.83 16.05 5.25
N GLY A 45 1.87 14.88 4.61
CA GLY A 45 2.55 13.69 5.12
C GLY A 45 1.74 12.83 6.11
N VAL A 46 0.53 13.23 6.50
CA VAL A 46 -0.35 12.44 7.36
C VAL A 46 -1.03 11.34 6.54
N LEU A 47 -1.01 10.13 7.08
CA LEU A 47 -1.80 8.99 6.61
C LEU A 47 -2.73 8.54 7.73
N CYS A 48 -3.97 8.16 7.40
CA CYS A 48 -4.89 7.59 8.39
C CYS A 48 -4.47 6.16 8.77
N ALA A 49 -5.03 5.63 9.87
CA ALA A 49 -4.77 4.27 10.35
C ALA A 49 -5.11 3.15 9.35
N LYS A 50 -5.89 3.45 8.29
CA LYS A 50 -6.16 2.49 7.21
C LYS A 50 -4.95 2.30 6.29
N VAL A 51 -4.13 3.34 6.14
CA VAL A 51 -3.07 3.43 5.13
C VAL A 51 -1.68 3.45 5.75
N ASP A 52 -1.48 3.92 6.98
CA ASP A 52 -0.15 3.94 7.60
C ASP A 52 0.48 2.53 7.72
N ARG A 53 -0.36 1.49 7.84
CA ARG A 53 0.01 0.06 7.93
C ARG A 53 -0.27 -0.73 6.66
N TYR A 54 -0.36 -0.08 5.49
CA TYR A 54 -0.82 -0.76 4.28
C TYR A 54 0.09 -1.92 3.82
N LEU A 55 1.35 -1.91 4.22
CA LEU A 55 2.28 -3.02 3.96
C LEU A 55 1.89 -4.29 4.72
N GLU A 56 1.33 -4.19 5.92
CA GLU A 56 0.82 -5.35 6.68
C GLU A 56 -0.31 -6.04 5.91
N ARG A 57 -1.20 -5.26 5.28
CA ARG A 57 -2.27 -5.78 4.43
C ARG A 57 -1.74 -6.36 3.11
N THR A 58 -0.80 -5.67 2.48
CA THR A 58 -0.19 -6.08 1.20
C THR A 58 0.57 -7.40 1.33
N TYR A 59 1.21 -7.63 2.49
CA TYR A 59 1.98 -8.84 2.77
C TYR A 59 1.28 -9.79 3.76
N HIS A 60 -0.02 -9.60 3.98
CA HIS A 60 -0.76 -10.46 4.88
C HIS A 60 -0.74 -11.91 4.39
N ARG A 61 -0.61 -12.86 5.33
CA ARG A 61 -0.52 -14.30 5.01
C ARG A 61 -1.76 -14.83 4.26
N ASP A 62 -2.92 -14.24 4.52
CA ASP A 62 -4.21 -14.63 3.91
C ASP A 62 -4.48 -13.92 2.57
N ARG A 63 -3.52 -13.15 2.03
CA ARG A 63 -3.68 -12.49 0.72
C ARG A 63 -3.81 -13.54 -0.37
N LEU A 64 -4.88 -13.46 -1.16
CA LEU A 64 -5.02 -14.27 -2.36
C LEU A 64 -3.97 -13.86 -3.39
N LEU A 65 -3.12 -14.82 -3.77
CA LEU A 65 -2.05 -14.63 -4.76
C LEU A 65 -2.38 -15.27 -6.11
N PHE A 66 -3.36 -16.16 -6.13
CA PHE A 66 -3.73 -16.94 -7.31
C PHE A 66 -5.25 -16.96 -7.48
N PRO A 67 -5.76 -17.06 -8.72
CA PRO A 67 -7.18 -17.25 -8.97
C PRO A 67 -7.72 -18.50 -8.25
N LEU A 68 -8.92 -18.38 -7.68
CA LEU A 68 -9.62 -19.50 -7.06
C LEU A 68 -10.85 -19.87 -7.89
N ARG A 69 -11.13 -21.17 -7.99
CA ARG A 69 -12.35 -21.69 -8.64
C ARG A 69 -13.32 -22.20 -7.59
N ARG A 70 -14.50 -21.60 -7.51
CA ARG A 70 -15.60 -22.12 -6.69
C ARG A 70 -16.06 -23.48 -7.22
N ILE A 71 -16.27 -24.43 -6.32
CA ILE A 71 -16.86 -25.75 -6.60
C ILE A 71 -18.09 -25.95 -5.71
N GLY A 72 -19.14 -26.61 -6.21
CA GLY A 72 -20.42 -26.83 -5.51
C GLY A 72 -21.58 -25.92 -5.94
N ALA A 73 -22.77 -26.15 -5.38
CA ALA A 73 -24.00 -25.42 -5.70
C ALA A 73 -23.87 -23.92 -5.38
N LYS A 74 -24.46 -23.03 -6.21
CA LYS A 74 -24.41 -21.57 -6.03
C LYS A 74 -25.14 -21.16 -4.73
N GLY A 75 -24.50 -20.32 -3.92
CA GLY A 75 -24.90 -19.98 -2.54
C GLY A 75 -23.66 -20.05 -1.68
#